data_AF-A0A1X7U2R8-F1
#
_entry.id   AF-A0A1X7U2R8-F1
#
_cell.length_a   1.000
_cell.length_b   1.000
_cell.length_c   1.000
_cell.angle_alpha   90.00
_cell.angle_beta   90.00
_cell.angle_gamma   90.00
#
_symmetry.space_group_name_H-M   'P 1'
#
loop_
_entity.id
_entity.type
_entity.pdbx_description
1 polymer ?
#
loop_
_entity_poly.entity_id
_entity_poly.type
_entity_poly.pdbx_seq_one_letter_code
_entity_poly.pdbx_strand_id
1 'polypeptide(L)'
;MECIQGPEEGVEAFSVRLKKLFKQAFTRADVSSDVLLQKFLTGLATDISKQLLMQATPTTFEDAVKAAVRVENALSFGAVSKKLESHEEIACYRSKISLWRH
;
A
#
# COMPACT_ATOMS: atom_id res chain seq x y z
N MET A 1 14.03 16.22 -2.17
CA MET A 1 13.82 14.85 -2.67
C MET A 1 12.81 14.19 -1.75
N GLU A 2 11.57 14.06 -2.19
CA GLU A 2 10.54 13.33 -1.43
C GLU A 2 10.67 11.85 -1.82
N CYS A 3 11.11 11.00 -0.87
CA CYS A 3 11.25 9.58 -1.12
C CYS A 3 9.91 8.89 -0.86
N ILE A 4 9.00 9.03 -1.81
CA ILE A 4 7.65 8.46 -1.77
C ILE A 4 7.59 7.12 -2.52
N GLN A 5 6.64 6.28 -2.14
CA GLN A 5 6.26 5.05 -2.82
C GLN A 5 5.72 5.38 -4.21
N GLY A 6 6.25 4.72 -5.24
CA GLY A 6 5.78 4.88 -6.61
C GLY A 6 4.37 4.32 -6.82
N PRO A 7 3.63 4.76 -7.86
CA PRO A 7 2.24 4.35 -8.10
C PRO A 7 2.05 2.84 -8.34
N GLU A 8 3.06 2.17 -8.87
CA GLU A 8 3.08 0.71 -9.10
C GLU A 8 4.12 0.00 -8.22
N GLU A 9 4.77 0.74 -7.32
CA GLU A 9 5.79 0.18 -6.45
C GLU A 9 5.12 -0.43 -5.22
N GLY A 10 5.32 -1.73 -5.00
CA GLY A 10 4.84 -2.40 -3.79
C GLY A 10 5.55 -1.91 -2.52
N VAL A 11 4.90 -2.06 -1.37
CA VAL A 11 5.46 -1.65 -0.06
C VAL A 11 6.83 -2.27 0.21
N GLU A 12 7.01 -3.56 -0.11
CA GLU A 12 8.29 -4.24 0.10
C GLU A 12 9.41 -3.62 -0.76
N ALA A 13 9.15 -3.40 -2.04
CA ALA A 13 10.10 -2.79 -2.97
C ALA A 13 10.49 -1.38 -2.52
N PHE A 14 9.50 -0.59 -2.10
CA PHE A 14 9.72 0.73 -1.52
C PHE A 14 10.61 0.66 -0.27
N SER A 15 10.35 -0.27 0.65
CA SER A 15 11.13 -0.42 1.89
C SER A 15 12.60 -0.74 1.62
N VAL A 16 12.88 -1.60 0.64
CA VAL A 16 14.24 -1.98 0.22
C VAL A 16 14.94 -0.79 -0.43
N ARG A 17 14.26 -0.08 -1.34
CA ARG A 17 14.79 1.12 -1.98
C ARG A 17 15.13 2.19 -0.95
N LEU A 18 14.23 2.44 0.00
CA LEU A 18 14.43 3.42 1.07
C LEU A 18 15.63 3.05 1.94
N LYS A 19 15.73 1.79 2.39
CA LYS A 19 16.89 1.28 3.15
C LYS A 19 18.20 1.49 2.39
N LYS A 20 18.22 1.20 1.09
CA LYS A 20 19.40 1.40 0.22
C LYS A 20 19.80 2.87 0.13
N LEU A 21 18.84 3.77 -0.12
CA LEU A 21 19.08 5.21 -0.20
C LEU A 21 19.60 5.77 1.13
N PHE A 22 19.02 5.34 2.25
CA PHE A 22 19.50 5.72 3.58
C PHE A 22 20.94 5.28 3.82
N LYS A 23 21.29 4.03 3.48
CA LYS A 23 22.67 3.53 3.60
C LYS A 23 23.66 4.30 2.71
N GLN A 24 23.22 4.77 1.55
CA GLN A 24 24.05 5.59 0.65
C GLN A 24 24.22 7.02 1.16
N ALA A 25 23.15 7.63 1.67
CA ALA A 25 23.16 9.01 2.16
C ALA A 25 23.90 9.14 3.50
N PHE A 26 23.84 8.11 4.34
CA PHE A 26 24.45 8.10 5.68
C PHE A 26 25.50 7.00 5.77
N THR A 27 26.71 7.33 5.34
CA THR A 27 27.88 6.43 5.37
C THR A 27 28.47 6.25 6.78
N ARG A 28 28.09 7.10 7.75
CA ARG A 28 28.44 6.98 9.17
C ARG A 28 27.25 6.43 9.96
N ALA A 29 27.53 5.45 10.81
CA ALA A 29 26.64 4.46 11.41
C ALA A 29 25.57 4.98 12.40
N ASP A 30 25.16 6.24 12.34
CA ASP A 30 24.23 6.83 13.32
C ASP A 30 22.91 7.26 12.69
N VAL A 31 22.43 6.49 11.71
CA VAL A 31 21.04 6.63 11.26
C VAL A 31 20.15 6.14 12.38
N SER A 32 19.52 7.09 13.08
CA SER A 32 18.43 6.76 14.01
C SER A 32 17.38 5.95 13.25
N SER A 33 17.12 4.74 13.74
CA SER A 33 16.07 3.85 13.25
C SER A 33 14.72 4.58 13.16
N ASP A 34 14.50 5.55 14.04
CA ASP A 34 13.29 6.38 14.08
C ASP A 34 13.16 7.28 12.85
N VAL A 35 14.27 7.82 12.33
CA VAL A 35 14.25 8.64 11.11
C VAL A 35 13.90 7.80 9.89
N LEU A 36 14.45 6.59 9.79
CA LEU A 36 14.13 5.65 8.73
C LEU A 36 12.64 5.24 8.79
N LEU A 37 12.14 4.93 9.99
CA LEU A 37 10.74 4.63 10.25
C LEU A 37 9.83 5.80 9.87
N GLN A 38 10.13 7.02 10.31
CA GLN A 38 9.34 8.20 9.97
C GLN A 38 9.31 8.48 8.47
N LYS A 39 10.45 8.34 7.78
CA LYS A 39 10.49 8.48 6.31
C LYS A 39 9.72 7.39 5.60
N PHE A 40 9.72 6.18 6.13
CA PHE A 40 8.88 5.11 5.60
C PHE A 40 7.40 5.43 5.74
N LEU A 41 6.94 5.75 6.95
CA LEU A 41 5.53 6.04 7.22
C LEU A 41 5.00 7.24 6.41
N THR A 42 5.81 8.29 6.26
CA THR A 42 5.45 9.48 5.48
C THR A 42 5.57 9.28 3.97
N GLY A 43 6.39 8.33 3.53
CA GLY A 43 6.59 8.01 2.12
C GLY A 43 5.62 6.97 1.55
N LEU A 44 4.85 6.27 2.39
CA LEU A 44 3.85 5.29 1.94
C LEU A 44 2.76 5.93 1.07
N ALA A 45 2.20 5.12 0.17
CA ALA A 45 1.02 5.49 -0.60
C ALA A 45 -0.12 5.93 0.32
N THR A 46 -0.85 6.97 -0.07
CA THR A 46 -1.84 7.66 0.78
C THR A 46 -2.91 6.73 1.33
N ASP A 47 -3.37 5.75 0.57
CA ASP A 47 -4.40 4.82 1.03
C ASP A 47 -3.85 3.83 2.06
N ILE A 48 -2.60 3.41 1.90
CA ILE A 48 -1.91 2.54 2.85
C ILE A 48 -1.65 3.30 4.14
N SER A 49 -1.12 4.53 4.06
CA SER A 49 -0.82 5.34 5.24
C SER A 49 -2.07 5.70 6.04
N LYS A 50 -3.19 6.03 5.38
CA LYS A 50 -4.49 6.26 6.05
C LYS A 50 -4.96 5.04 6.83
N GLN A 51 -4.91 3.85 6.22
CA GLN A 51 -5.32 2.61 6.89
C GLN A 51 -4.39 2.24 8.04
N LEU A 52 -3.08 2.48 7.88
CA LEU A 52 -2.09 2.22 8.92
C LEU A 52 -2.27 3.12 10.14
N LEU A 53 -2.67 4.39 9.95
CA LEU A 53 -2.98 5.33 11.03
C LEU A 53 -4.18 4.91 11.88
N MET A 54 -5.10 4.13 11.31
CA MET A 54 -6.24 3.57 12.05
C MET A 54 -5.83 2.35 12.90
N GLN A 55 -4.64 1.80 12.66
CA GLN A 55 -4.07 0.70 13.45
C GLN A 55 -3.09 1.25 14.49
N ALA A 56 -2.63 0.38 15.40
CA ALA A 56 -1.58 0.75 16.35
C ALA A 56 -0.32 1.22 15.60
N THR A 57 0.30 2.31 16.07
CA THR A 57 1.50 2.86 15.43
C THR A 57 2.68 1.91 15.63
N PRO A 58 3.29 1.39 14.55
CA PRO A 58 4.47 0.53 14.66
C PRO A 58 5.65 1.31 15.23
N THR A 59 6.40 0.69 16.14
CA THR A 59 7.56 1.29 16.82
C THR A 59 8.89 0.96 16.15
N THR A 60 8.91 -0.03 15.25
CA THR A 60 10.10 -0.43 14.49
C THR A 60 9.83 -0.35 13.00
N PHE A 61 10.89 -0.14 12.21
CA PHE A 61 10.80 -0.15 10.75
C PHE A 61 10.27 -1.49 10.22
N GLU A 62 10.77 -2.61 10.73
CA GLU A 62 10.36 -3.95 10.30
C GLU A 62 8.87 -4.21 10.58
N ASP A 63 8.35 -3.78 11.73
CA ASP A 63 6.94 -3.93 12.04
C ASP A 63 6.07 -3.02 11.18
N ALA A 64 6.54 -1.80 10.89
CA ALA A 64 5.86 -0.89 9.98
C ALA A 64 5.76 -1.48 8.56
N VAL A 65 6.82 -2.09 8.06
CA VAL A 65 6.81 -2.77 6.74
C VAL A 65 5.80 -3.91 6.74
N LYS A 66 5.82 -4.79 7.76
CA LYS A 66 4.87 -5.91 7.84
C LYS A 66 3.43 -5.44 7.91
N ALA A 67 3.13 -4.39 8.68
CA ALA A 67 1.79 -3.82 8.77
C ALA A 67 1.35 -3.23 7.43
N ALA A 68 2.22 -2.45 6.78
CA ALA A 68 1.94 -1.83 5.50
C ALA A 68 1.70 -2.87 4.39
N VAL A 69 2.45 -3.97 4.35
CA VAL A 69 2.23 -5.08 3.41
C VAL A 69 0.87 -5.75 3.63
N ARG A 70 0.45 -5.96 4.88
CA ARG A 70 -0.89 -6.51 5.17
C ARG A 70 -2.00 -5.58 4.68
N VAL A 71 -1.83 -4.28 4.87
CA VAL A 71 -2.76 -3.26 4.39
C VAL A 71 -2.80 -3.23 2.86
N GLU A 72 -1.65 -3.23 2.20
CA GLU A 72 -1.54 -3.29 0.73
C GLU A 72 -2.29 -4.50 0.17
N ASN A 73 -2.05 -5.68 0.77
CA ASN A 73 -2.76 -6.90 0.41
C ASN A 73 -4.27 -6.75 0.61
N ALA A 74 -4.72 -6.27 1.78
CA ALA A 74 -6.15 -6.10 2.07
C ALA A 74 -6.83 -5.11 1.11
N LEU A 75 -6.16 -4.02 0.73
CA LEU A 75 -6.64 -3.06 -0.26
C LEU A 75 -6.72 -3.67 -1.65
N SER A 76 -5.72 -4.47 -2.04
CA SER A 76 -5.74 -5.23 -3.30
C SER A 76 -6.89 -6.23 -3.35
N PHE A 77 -7.11 -7.01 -2.28
CA PHE A 77 -8.25 -7.93 -2.18
C PHE A 77 -9.60 -7.20 -2.20
N GLY A 78 -9.73 -6.07 -1.49
CA GLY A 78 -10.93 -5.24 -1.50
C GLY A 78 -11.23 -4.64 -2.88
N ALA A 79 -10.19 -4.23 -3.62
CA ALA A 79 -10.33 -3.75 -5.00
C ALA A 79 -10.79 -4.86 -5.95
N VAL A 80 -10.28 -6.09 -5.78
CA VAL A 80 -10.71 -7.26 -6.55
C VAL A 80 -12.19 -7.61 -6.27
N SER A 81 -12.62 -7.58 -5.00
CA SER A 81 -14.01 -7.87 -4.63
C SER A 81 -15.01 -6.87 -5.24
N LYS A 82 -14.73 -5.57 -5.14
CA LYS A 82 -15.60 -4.52 -5.73
C LYS A 82 -15.71 -4.63 -7.25
N LYS A 83 -14.60 -5.00 -7.91
CA LYS A 83 -14.57 -5.19 -9.36
C LYS A 83 -15.41 -6.40 -9.77
N LEU A 84 -15.37 -7.49 -9.00
CA LEU A 84 -16.18 -8.68 -9.24
C LEU A 84 -17.68 -8.39 -9.09
N GLU A 85 -18.08 -7.72 -8.01
CA GLU A 85 -19.48 -7.30 -7.77
C GLU A 85 -20.02 -6.44 -8.93
N SER A 86 -19.22 -5.46 -9.39
CA SER A 86 -19.62 -4.61 -10.52
C SER A 86 -19.80 -5.41 -11.83
N HIS A 87 -18.98 -6.44 -12.05
CA HIS A 87 -19.06 -7.26 -13.25
C HIS A 87 -20.28 -8.19 -13.21
N GLU A 88 -20.61 -8.74 -12.04
CA GLU A 88 -21.82 -9.53 -11.82
C GLU A 88 -23.10 -8.70 -11.98
N GLU A 89 -23.12 -7.47 -11.44
CA GLU A 89 -24.24 -6.55 -11.66
C GLU A 89 -24.43 -6.22 -13.15
N ILE A 90 -23.35 -5.90 -13.87
CA ILE A 90 -23.40 -5.63 -15.32
C ILE A 90 -23.90 -6.88 -16.08
N ALA A 91 -23.45 -8.08 -15.71
CA ALA A 91 -23.91 -9.33 -16.32
C ALA A 91 -25.41 -9.58 -16.06
N CYS A 92 -25.89 -9.31 -14.85
CA CYS A 92 -27.29 -9.42 -14.48
C CYS A 92 -28.17 -8.46 -15.29
N TYR A 93 -27.77 -7.19 -15.42
CA TYR A 93 -28.50 -6.22 -16.24
C TYR A 93 -28.53 -6.62 -17.72
N ARG A 94 -27.42 -7.09 -18.29
CA ARG A 94 -27.37 -7.57 -19.69
C ARG A 94 -28.30 -8.75 -19.93
N SER A 95 -28.34 -9.72 -19.02
CA SER A 95 -29.23 -10.89 -19.10
C SER A 95 -30.71 -10.50 -19.05
N LYS A 96 -31.07 -9.56 -18.16
CA LYS A 96 -32.43 -9.00 -18.11
C LYS A 96 -32.79 -8.32 -19.43
N ILE A 97 -31.96 -7.45 -19.97
CA ILE A 97 -32.24 -6.75 -21.24
C ILE A 97 -32.44 -7.73 -22.41
N SER A 98 -31.69 -8.84 -22.47
CA SER A 98 -31.89 -9.86 -23.50
C SER A 98 -33.24 -10.59 -23.41
N LEU A 99 -33.81 -10.72 -22.20
CA LEU A 99 -35.13 -11.35 -22.01
C LEU A 99 -36.28 -10.45 -22.46
N TRP A 100 -36.10 -9.12 -22.51
CA TRP A 100 -37.10 -8.16 -22.98
C TRP A 100 -37.06 -7.90 -24.50
N ARG A 101 -36.18 -8.59 -25.25
CA ARG A 101 -36.05 -8.48 -26.71
C ARG A 101 -36.79 -9.57 -27.49
N HIS A 102 -37.58 -10.41 -26.82
CA HIS A 102 -38.53 -11.36 -27.40
C HIS A 102 -39.95 -11.02 -26.95
#